data_AF-A0A1E5XTH6-F1
#
_entry.id   AF-A0A1E5XTH6-F1
#
_cell.length_a   1.000
_cell.length_b   1.000
_cell.length_c   1.000
_cell.angle_alpha   90.00
_cell.angle_beta   90.00
_cell.angle_gamma   90.00
#
_symmetry.space_group_name_H-M   'P 1'
#
loop_
_entity.id
_entity.type
_entity.pdbx_description
1 polymer ?
#
loop_
_entity_poly.entity_id
_entity_poly.type
_entity_poly.pdbx_seq_one_letter_code
_entity_poly.pdbx_strand_id
1 'polypeptide(L)'
;MQSFICVTCGVGHAPSEAPPERCAICDDERQYVTAAGQRWTTLAELKAKHTIEFKEQEPGLVGIGATPSIAIGQRMLLIQQPGGGVLWDCTPLVTDEAVARIKELGGVRAMAISHPHFYSSMVDWSEALGGVPIHIHETNQQYVMRPSERVNYWSGETLELVQGVTLRRSGGHFVGSTVLHWAGEDGKGVLMTGDTIMVVPDTRWVSFMYSYPNLIPLPAREVNRIVGTVEPFAYDRIYAAWWDRVMAQDAKARVAASAERYVKAIS
;
A
#
# COMPACT_ATOMS: atom_id res chain seq x y z
N MET A 1 -18.89 -2.66 20.34
CA MET A 1 -18.19 -3.71 19.57
C MET A 1 -16.84 -3.19 19.14
N GLN A 2 -15.83 -4.05 19.01
CA GLN A 2 -14.48 -3.64 18.60
C GLN A 2 -14.15 -4.20 17.22
N SER A 3 -13.30 -3.47 16.48
CA SER A 3 -12.68 -3.99 15.25
C SER A 3 -11.66 -5.08 15.59
N PHE A 4 -11.65 -6.15 14.81
CA PHE A 4 -10.63 -7.19 14.88
C PHE A 4 -9.70 -7.09 13.67
N ILE A 5 -8.40 -7.19 13.94
CA ILE A 5 -7.33 -7.06 12.96
C ILE A 5 -6.73 -8.45 12.76
N CYS A 6 -6.67 -8.91 11.51
CA CYS A 6 -6.02 -10.18 11.20
C CYS A 6 -4.51 -10.09 11.52
N VAL A 7 -3.98 -11.04 12.30
CA VAL A 7 -2.56 -11.04 12.68
C VAL A 7 -1.64 -11.23 11.47
N THR A 8 -2.08 -11.97 10.46
CA THR A 8 -1.27 -12.30 9.27
C THR A 8 -1.20 -11.15 8.27
N CYS A 9 -2.34 -10.64 7.80
CA CYS A 9 -2.37 -9.59 6.78
C CYS A 9 -2.53 -8.17 7.35
N GLY A 10 -2.93 -8.03 8.61
CA GLY A 10 -3.09 -6.72 9.26
C GLY A 10 -4.36 -5.96 8.86
N VAL A 11 -5.27 -6.58 8.10
CA VAL A 11 -6.56 -6.00 7.69
C VAL A 11 -7.54 -6.01 8.84
N GLY A 12 -8.12 -4.83 9.11
CA GLY A 12 -9.20 -4.63 10.07
C GLY A 12 -10.56 -5.01 9.50
N HIS A 13 -11.34 -5.73 10.28
CA HIS A 13 -12.70 -6.16 9.95
C HIS A 13 -13.74 -5.32 10.69
N ALA A 14 -14.98 -5.32 10.18
CA ALA A 14 -16.10 -4.64 10.82
C ALA A 14 -16.21 -5.01 12.32
N PRO A 15 -16.58 -4.04 13.19
CA PRO A 15 -16.75 -4.31 14.61
C PRO A 15 -17.74 -5.44 14.89
N SER A 16 -17.37 -6.35 15.78
CA SER A 16 -18.18 -7.52 16.16
C SER A 16 -17.98 -7.89 17.64
N GLU A 17 -18.76 -8.84 18.17
CA GLU A 17 -18.61 -9.35 19.55
C GLU A 17 -17.46 -10.35 19.67
N ALA A 18 -17.25 -11.15 18.62
CA ALA A 18 -16.20 -12.15 18.52
C ALA A 18 -15.45 -11.97 17.19
N PRO A 19 -14.17 -12.34 17.10
CA PRO A 19 -13.43 -12.25 15.86
C PRO A 19 -14.08 -13.10 14.76
N PRO A 20 -14.01 -12.68 13.48
CA PRO A 20 -14.49 -13.50 12.37
C PRO A 20 -13.81 -14.87 12.36
N GLU A 21 -14.53 -15.91 11.94
CA GLU A 21 -13.96 -17.25 11.83
C GLU A 21 -12.79 -17.29 10.82
N ARG A 22 -12.92 -16.51 9.74
CA ARG A 22 -11.99 -16.49 8.61
C ARG A 22 -11.70 -15.07 8.15
N CYS A 23 -10.48 -14.84 7.65
CA CYS A 23 -10.11 -13.60 6.99
C CYS A 23 -10.14 -13.82 5.47
N ALA A 24 -11.12 -13.21 4.78
CA ALA A 24 -11.26 -13.34 3.32
C ALA A 24 -10.01 -12.92 2.54
N ILE A 25 -9.18 -12.04 3.11
CA ILE A 25 -7.90 -11.65 2.52
C ILE A 25 -6.86 -12.76 2.63
N CYS A 26 -6.83 -13.50 3.75
CA CYS A 26 -5.88 -14.60 3.97
C CYS A 26 -6.32 -15.92 3.30
N ASP A 27 -7.63 -16.09 3.10
CA ASP A 27 -8.19 -17.20 2.34
C ASP A 27 -8.00 -17.09 0.83
N ASP A 28 -7.75 -15.87 0.34
CA ASP A 28 -7.43 -15.63 -1.05
C ASP A 28 -6.04 -16.22 -1.38
N GLU A 29 -5.90 -16.85 -2.55
CA GLU A 29 -4.67 -17.53 -2.97
C GLU A 29 -3.46 -16.59 -3.15
N ARG A 30 -3.68 -15.27 -3.07
CA ARG A 30 -2.61 -14.26 -3.06
C ARG A 30 -2.01 -14.04 -1.68
N GLN A 31 -2.60 -14.63 -0.65
CA GLN A 31 -2.13 -14.65 0.73
C GLN A 31 -2.21 -16.08 1.28
N TYR A 32 -2.20 -16.24 2.60
CA TYR A 32 -2.22 -17.55 3.24
C TYR A 32 -2.79 -17.47 4.65
N VAL A 33 -3.35 -18.60 5.10
CA VAL A 33 -3.59 -18.88 6.52
C VAL A 33 -2.37 -19.63 7.06
N THR A 34 -1.86 -19.21 8.22
CA THR A 34 -0.67 -19.86 8.81
C THR A 34 -0.97 -21.29 9.27
N ALA A 35 0.05 -22.12 9.44
CA ALA A 35 -0.10 -23.47 10.00
C ALA A 35 -0.71 -23.48 11.41
N ALA A 36 -0.60 -22.36 12.15
CA ALA A 36 -1.23 -22.18 13.45
C ALA A 36 -2.70 -21.72 13.37
N GLY A 37 -3.29 -21.70 12.17
CA GLY A 37 -4.64 -21.23 11.91
C GLY A 37 -4.77 -19.70 11.83
N GLN A 38 -6.02 -19.26 11.70
CA GLN A 38 -6.40 -17.85 11.69
C GLN A 38 -6.29 -17.25 13.09
N ARG A 39 -5.61 -16.11 13.22
CA ARG A 39 -5.46 -15.37 14.48
C ARG A 39 -5.85 -13.91 14.32
N TRP A 40 -6.29 -13.33 15.43
CA TRP A 40 -6.83 -11.98 15.50
C TRP A 40 -6.20 -11.21 16.65
N THR A 41 -6.08 -9.90 16.48
CA THR A 41 -5.66 -8.93 17.48
C THR A 41 -6.58 -7.73 17.42
N THR A 42 -6.41 -6.80 18.36
CA THR A 42 -7.12 -5.53 18.41
C THR A 42 -6.16 -4.37 18.31
N LEU A 43 -6.68 -3.18 18.01
CA LEU A 43 -5.87 -1.95 18.05
C LEU A 43 -5.27 -1.70 19.45
N ALA A 44 -6.02 -2.02 20.52
CA ALA A 44 -5.53 -1.88 21.89
C ALA A 44 -4.32 -2.78 22.20
N GLU A 45 -4.37 -4.04 21.76
CA GLU A 45 -3.25 -4.97 21.91
C GLU A 45 -2.04 -4.57 21.07
N LEU A 46 -2.27 -4.01 19.88
CA LEU A 46 -1.18 -3.49 19.04
C LEU A 46 -0.51 -2.28 19.71
N LYS A 47 -1.29 -1.31 20.22
CA LYS A 47 -0.78 -0.14 20.95
C LYS A 47 0.08 -0.52 22.16
N ALA A 48 -0.23 -1.63 22.82
CA ALA A 48 0.52 -2.10 23.99
C ALA A 48 1.89 -2.70 23.65
N LYS A 49 2.14 -3.09 22.39
CA LYS A 49 3.32 -3.88 21.98
C LYS A 49 4.16 -3.23 20.88
N HIS A 50 3.64 -2.20 20.24
CA HIS A 50 4.25 -1.58 19.06
C HIS A 50 4.18 -0.05 19.15
N THR A 51 5.17 0.61 18.57
CA THR A 51 5.20 2.06 18.38
C THR A 51 5.32 2.39 16.90
N ILE A 52 5.10 3.66 16.52
CA ILE A 52 5.23 4.13 15.15
C ILE A 52 6.54 4.91 14.99
N GLU A 53 7.33 4.54 14.00
CA GLU A 53 8.52 5.26 13.55
C GLU A 53 8.20 6.14 12.33
N PHE A 54 8.80 7.33 12.31
CA PHE A 54 8.78 8.25 11.18
C PHE A 54 10.20 8.39 10.63
N LYS A 55 10.39 8.25 9.31
CA LYS A 55 11.70 8.48 8.67
C LYS A 55 11.50 9.25 7.38
N GLU A 56 12.21 10.36 7.23
CA GLU A 56 12.30 11.05 5.94
C GLU A 56 12.90 10.10 4.89
N GLN A 57 12.26 10.03 3.73
CA GLN A 57 12.64 9.14 2.62
C GLN A 57 13.31 9.93 1.48
N GLU A 58 12.76 11.09 1.17
CA GLU A 58 13.31 12.15 0.31
C GLU A 58 12.58 13.46 0.67
N PRO A 59 13.05 14.64 0.23
CA PRO A 59 12.36 15.90 0.48
C PRO A 59 10.87 15.83 0.13
N GLY A 60 10.01 16.17 1.08
CA GLY A 60 8.54 16.09 0.91
C GLY A 60 7.93 14.70 1.07
N LEU A 61 8.71 13.66 1.37
CA LEU A 61 8.25 12.28 1.54
C LEU A 61 8.69 11.67 2.88
N VAL A 62 7.71 11.29 3.70
CA VAL A 62 7.95 10.67 5.02
C VAL A 62 7.38 9.26 5.06
N GLY A 63 8.20 8.29 5.45
CA GLY A 63 7.76 6.92 5.73
C GLY A 63 7.26 6.78 7.16
N ILE A 64 6.18 6.03 7.35
CA ILE A 64 5.50 5.84 8.65
C ILE A 64 5.21 4.35 8.84
N GLY A 65 5.86 3.70 9.81
CA GLY A 65 5.71 2.25 10.00
C GLY A 65 5.86 1.82 11.45
N ALA A 66 5.37 0.62 11.77
CA ALA A 66 5.39 0.11 13.14
C ALA A 66 6.71 -0.59 13.51
N THR A 67 7.12 -0.46 14.77
CA THR A 67 8.26 -1.17 15.36
C THR A 67 7.84 -1.81 16.70
N PRO A 68 8.07 -3.12 16.93
CA PRO A 68 8.40 -4.14 15.93
C PRO A 68 7.38 -4.19 14.78
N SER A 69 7.73 -4.85 13.66
CA SER A 69 6.81 -4.97 12.52
C SER A 69 5.52 -5.70 12.90
N ILE A 70 4.43 -5.35 12.22
CA ILE A 70 3.10 -5.97 12.38
C ILE A 70 2.71 -6.59 11.04
N ALA A 71 2.11 -7.78 11.07
CA ALA A 71 1.61 -8.45 9.88
C ALA A 71 2.69 -8.54 8.79
N ILE A 72 2.42 -8.02 7.59
CA ILE A 72 3.37 -8.05 6.47
C ILE A 72 4.52 -7.04 6.61
N GLY A 73 4.49 -6.15 7.60
CA GLY A 73 5.60 -5.24 7.94
C GLY A 73 5.75 -4.03 7.01
N GLN A 74 4.66 -3.60 6.38
CA GLN A 74 4.62 -2.44 5.50
C GLN A 74 4.76 -1.11 6.25
N ARG A 75 5.06 -0.05 5.50
CA ARG A 75 4.94 1.35 5.92
C ARG A 75 3.98 2.11 5.04
N MET A 76 3.38 3.16 5.59
CA MET A 76 2.71 4.20 4.81
C MET A 76 3.75 5.21 4.30
N LEU A 77 3.40 5.91 3.23
CA LEU A 77 4.18 7.02 2.71
C LEU A 77 3.33 8.29 2.71
N LEU A 78 3.79 9.33 3.40
CA LEU A 78 3.15 10.65 3.44
C LEU A 78 3.86 11.58 2.47
N ILE A 79 3.16 11.96 1.41
CA ILE A 79 3.56 13.06 0.52
C ILE A 79 3.08 14.35 1.15
N GLN A 80 4.00 15.21 1.55
CA GLN A 80 3.68 16.51 2.16
C GLN A 80 3.29 17.52 1.08
N GLN A 81 2.20 18.25 1.30
CA GLN A 81 1.74 19.33 0.41
C GLN A 81 1.07 20.45 1.22
N PRO A 82 1.09 21.70 0.72
CA PRO A 82 0.29 22.79 1.29
C PRO A 82 -1.19 22.41 1.35
N GLY A 83 -1.84 22.65 2.49
CA GLY A 83 -3.27 22.35 2.69
C GLY A 83 -3.59 20.87 2.97
N GLY A 84 -2.58 20.04 3.25
CA GLY A 84 -2.73 18.63 3.59
C GLY A 84 -2.12 17.71 2.55
N GLY A 85 -1.35 16.74 3.02
CA GLY A 85 -0.69 15.75 2.19
C GLY A 85 -1.58 14.61 1.70
N VAL A 86 -0.95 13.67 1.01
CA VAL A 86 -1.53 12.38 0.61
C VAL A 86 -0.84 11.27 1.37
N LEU A 87 -1.62 10.41 2.02
CA LEU A 87 -1.12 9.21 2.68
C LEU A 87 -1.34 7.99 1.77
N TRP A 88 -0.26 7.33 1.39
CA TRP A 88 -0.25 6.17 0.51
C TRP A 88 -0.06 4.87 1.30
N ASP A 89 -0.87 3.87 0.95
CA ASP A 89 -1.02 2.59 1.66
C ASP A 89 -1.41 2.78 3.14
N CYS A 90 -1.47 1.70 3.91
CA CYS A 90 -1.92 1.76 5.30
C CYS A 90 -1.19 0.75 6.21
N THR A 91 -1.08 1.08 7.50
CA THR A 91 -0.54 0.20 8.55
C THR A 91 -1.59 -0.14 9.62
N PRO A 92 -1.44 -1.26 10.35
CA PRO A 92 -2.50 -1.72 11.27
C PRO A 92 -2.62 -0.90 12.55
N LEU A 93 -1.53 -0.25 12.94
CA LEU A 93 -1.42 0.49 14.18
C LEU A 93 -1.74 1.96 13.94
N VAL A 94 -2.70 2.49 14.70
CA VAL A 94 -3.00 3.92 14.82
C VAL A 94 -2.66 4.34 16.24
N THR A 95 -1.89 5.41 16.44
CA THR A 95 -1.63 5.98 17.78
C THR A 95 -1.86 7.49 17.79
N ASP A 96 -2.17 8.03 18.96
CA ASP A 96 -2.47 9.46 19.11
C ASP A 96 -1.22 10.31 18.83
N GLU A 97 -0.04 9.80 19.19
CA GLU A 97 1.25 10.43 18.93
C GLU A 97 1.53 10.49 17.42
N ALA A 98 1.26 9.42 16.68
CA ALA A 98 1.46 9.42 15.23
C ALA A 98 0.47 10.35 14.52
N VAL A 99 -0.78 10.39 14.98
CA VAL A 99 -1.79 11.35 14.46
C VAL A 99 -1.35 12.79 14.74
N ALA A 100 -0.86 13.10 15.94
CA ALA A 100 -0.32 14.41 16.28
C ALA A 100 0.87 14.77 15.38
N ARG A 101 1.81 13.83 15.19
CA ARG A 101 2.98 14.04 14.33
C ARG A 101 2.61 14.29 12.87
N ILE A 102 1.62 13.58 12.33
CA ILE A 102 1.11 13.81 10.98
C ILE A 102 0.51 15.23 10.85
N LYS A 103 -0.20 15.71 11.88
CA LYS A 103 -0.74 17.08 11.90
C LYS A 103 0.38 18.13 11.91
N GLU A 104 1.44 17.91 12.67
CA GLU A 104 2.64 18.78 12.66
C GLU A 104 3.32 18.82 11.28
N LEU A 105 3.27 17.71 10.53
CA LEU A 105 3.82 17.60 9.18
C LEU A 105 2.91 18.23 8.09
N GLY A 106 1.81 18.88 8.49
CA GLY A 106 0.88 19.57 7.59
C GLY A 106 -0.47 18.87 7.41
N GLY A 107 -0.69 17.72 8.05
CA GLY A 107 -1.93 16.95 7.97
C GLY A 107 -2.11 16.20 6.66
N VAL A 108 -3.29 15.59 6.49
CA VAL A 108 -3.64 14.75 5.33
C VAL A 108 -5.01 15.17 4.82
N ARG A 109 -5.16 15.27 3.49
CA ARG A 109 -6.44 15.57 2.84
C ARG A 109 -6.99 14.41 2.02
N ALA A 110 -6.16 13.43 1.68
CA ALA A 110 -6.58 12.20 1.02
C ALA A 110 -5.72 11.01 1.44
N MET A 111 -6.33 9.85 1.54
CA MET A 111 -5.65 8.56 1.62
C MET A 111 -5.89 7.81 0.31
N ALA A 112 -4.90 7.09 -0.17
CA ALA A 112 -5.05 6.17 -1.30
C ALA A 112 -4.28 4.89 -1.02
N ILE A 113 -4.83 3.75 -1.42
CA ILE A 113 -4.25 2.44 -1.08
C ILE A 113 -4.12 1.59 -2.32
N SER A 114 -2.97 0.95 -2.47
CA SER A 114 -2.60 0.19 -3.67
C SER A 114 -3.57 -0.94 -3.97
N HIS A 115 -3.81 -1.83 -3.00
CA HIS A 115 -4.65 -3.03 -3.13
C HIS A 115 -4.91 -3.70 -1.77
N PRO A 116 -5.72 -4.77 -1.69
CA PRO A 116 -6.29 -5.30 -0.44
C PRO A 116 -5.32 -5.66 0.69
N HIS A 117 -4.12 -6.13 0.39
CA HIS A 117 -3.11 -6.44 1.42
C HIS A 117 -2.71 -5.22 2.26
N PHE A 118 -2.89 -4.02 1.70
CA PHE A 118 -2.51 -2.76 2.31
C PHE A 118 -3.69 -1.99 2.92
N TYR A 119 -4.92 -2.54 2.90
CA TYR A 119 -6.11 -1.87 3.45
C TYR A 119 -6.03 -1.69 4.96
N SER A 120 -5.42 -2.66 5.63
CA SER A 120 -5.06 -2.57 7.04
C SER A 120 -6.16 -1.98 7.95
N SER A 121 -5.83 -1.02 8.81
CA SER A 121 -6.77 -0.26 9.65
C SER A 121 -7.16 1.08 9.01
N MET A 122 -7.32 1.14 7.68
CA MET A 122 -7.57 2.40 6.94
C MET A 122 -8.72 3.24 7.47
N VAL A 123 -9.79 2.61 7.95
CA VAL A 123 -10.95 3.33 8.50
C VAL A 123 -10.59 3.98 9.83
N ASP A 124 -9.87 3.30 10.72
CA ASP A 124 -9.40 3.87 11.99
C ASP A 124 -8.43 5.04 11.75
N TRP A 125 -7.52 4.91 10.77
CA TRP A 125 -6.63 5.99 10.36
C TRP A 125 -7.41 7.20 9.82
N SER A 126 -8.36 6.97 8.93
CA SER A 126 -9.22 8.03 8.37
C SER A 126 -9.96 8.77 9.48
N GLU A 127 -10.63 8.04 10.39
CA GLU A 127 -11.38 8.61 11.51
C GLU A 127 -10.46 9.41 12.44
N ALA A 128 -9.29 8.87 12.82
CA ALA A 128 -8.34 9.55 13.70
C ALA A 128 -7.72 10.82 13.07
N LEU A 129 -7.60 10.85 11.74
CA LEU A 129 -7.15 12.02 10.98
C LEU A 129 -8.28 13.03 10.67
N GLY A 130 -9.48 12.83 11.21
CA GLY A 130 -10.61 13.76 11.05
C GLY A 130 -11.60 13.38 9.93
N GLY A 131 -11.64 12.11 9.54
CA GLY A 131 -12.54 11.60 8.51
C GLY A 131 -12.02 11.81 7.08
N VAL A 132 -10.70 11.70 6.89
CA VAL A 132 -10.02 11.87 5.60
C VAL A 132 -10.53 10.84 4.58
N PRO A 133 -10.88 11.21 3.34
CA PRO A 133 -11.40 10.27 2.35
C PRO A 133 -10.34 9.26 1.88
N ILE A 134 -10.72 7.99 1.84
CA ILE A 134 -9.89 6.85 1.42
C ILE A 134 -10.25 6.46 -0.01
N HIS A 135 -9.28 6.43 -0.90
CA HIS A 135 -9.49 6.17 -2.32
C HIS A 135 -8.96 4.78 -2.69
N ILE A 136 -9.86 3.93 -3.18
CA ILE A 136 -9.53 2.58 -3.66
C ILE A 136 -10.25 2.30 -4.98
N HIS A 137 -9.64 1.49 -5.83
CA HIS A 137 -10.26 1.16 -7.10
C HIS A 137 -11.49 0.24 -6.89
N GLU A 138 -12.60 0.52 -7.58
CA GLU A 138 -13.90 -0.15 -7.41
C GLU A 138 -13.83 -1.68 -7.55
N THR A 139 -12.96 -2.20 -8.42
CA THR A 139 -12.82 -3.65 -8.64
C THR A 139 -12.26 -4.40 -7.43
N ASN A 140 -11.72 -3.68 -6.44
CA ASN A 140 -11.27 -4.25 -5.18
C ASN A 140 -12.30 -4.08 -4.05
N GLN A 141 -13.49 -3.51 -4.30
CA GLN A 141 -14.52 -3.24 -3.29
C GLN A 141 -14.90 -4.46 -2.46
N GLN A 142 -14.98 -5.63 -3.09
CA GLN A 142 -15.30 -6.90 -2.41
C GLN A 142 -14.31 -7.26 -1.28
N TYR A 143 -13.11 -6.68 -1.29
CA TYR A 143 -12.08 -6.90 -0.28
C TYR A 143 -12.12 -5.89 0.89
N VAL A 144 -13.11 -4.99 0.91
CA VAL A 144 -13.30 -4.03 2.02
C VAL A 144 -14.01 -4.72 3.18
N MET A 145 -13.22 -5.19 4.16
CA MET A 145 -13.71 -5.97 5.29
C MET A 145 -14.38 -5.14 6.40
N ARG A 146 -14.13 -3.82 6.42
CA ARG A 146 -14.84 -2.86 7.25
C ARG A 146 -15.46 -1.77 6.35
N PRO A 147 -16.75 -1.87 6.04
CA PRO A 147 -17.45 -0.82 5.30
C PRO A 147 -17.40 0.52 6.04
N SER A 148 -17.30 1.63 5.30
CA SER A 148 -17.30 2.98 5.85
C SER A 148 -17.66 4.00 4.77
N GLU A 149 -18.35 5.07 5.15
CA GLU A 149 -18.65 6.22 4.27
C GLU A 149 -17.39 7.00 3.87
N ARG A 150 -16.26 6.75 4.54
CA ARG A 150 -14.97 7.36 4.18
C ARG A 150 -14.32 6.72 2.97
N VAL A 151 -14.81 5.55 2.53
CA VAL A 151 -14.24 4.81 1.40
C VAL A 151 -14.90 5.28 0.10
N ASN A 152 -14.10 5.97 -0.72
CA ASN A 152 -14.45 6.41 -2.05
C ASN A 152 -13.90 5.43 -3.08
N TYR A 153 -14.81 4.81 -3.83
CA TYR A 153 -14.45 3.97 -4.96
C TYR A 153 -14.24 4.82 -6.20
N TRP A 154 -13.09 4.68 -6.84
CA TRP A 154 -12.82 5.29 -8.14
C TRP A 154 -12.76 4.22 -9.23
N SER A 155 -13.10 4.63 -10.45
CA SER A 155 -13.25 3.78 -11.62
C SER A 155 -12.32 4.21 -12.76
N GLY A 156 -12.04 3.30 -13.68
CA GLY A 156 -11.24 3.57 -14.87
C GLY A 156 -9.75 3.33 -14.67
N GLU A 157 -8.92 3.91 -15.55
CA GLU A 157 -7.48 3.61 -15.57
C GLU A 157 -6.64 4.62 -14.78
N THR A 158 -7.08 5.88 -14.68
CA THR A 158 -6.34 6.97 -14.05
C THR A 158 -7.27 7.86 -13.23
N LEU A 159 -6.80 8.32 -12.07
CA LEU A 159 -7.43 9.37 -11.28
C LEU A 159 -6.36 10.40 -10.85
N GLU A 160 -6.52 11.67 -11.21
CA GLU A 160 -5.77 12.74 -10.56
C GLU A 160 -6.35 12.94 -9.16
N LEU A 161 -5.64 12.47 -8.13
CA LEU A 161 -6.14 12.51 -6.76
C LEU A 161 -6.10 13.94 -6.22
N VAL A 162 -4.95 14.57 -6.44
CA VAL A 162 -4.68 15.98 -6.14
C VAL A 162 -3.59 16.48 -7.07
N GLN A 163 -3.35 17.80 -7.11
CA GLN A 163 -2.31 18.39 -7.96
C GLN A 163 -0.95 17.69 -7.78
N GLY A 164 -0.42 17.15 -8.88
CA GLY A 164 0.88 16.48 -8.92
C GLY A 164 0.90 15.06 -8.33
N VAL A 165 -0.25 14.49 -7.95
CA VAL A 165 -0.39 13.12 -7.45
C VAL A 165 -1.50 12.40 -8.21
N THR A 166 -1.10 11.37 -8.96
CA THR A 166 -1.98 10.60 -9.84
C THR A 166 -2.01 9.14 -9.45
N LEU A 167 -3.20 8.56 -9.36
CA LEU A 167 -3.39 7.12 -9.22
C LEU A 167 -3.53 6.49 -10.61
N ARG A 168 -2.89 5.34 -10.81
CA ARG A 168 -3.00 4.54 -12.02
C ARG A 168 -3.34 3.11 -11.67
N ARG A 169 -4.40 2.56 -12.28
CA ARG A 169 -4.72 1.15 -12.18
C ARG A 169 -3.72 0.36 -13.03
N SER A 170 -2.91 -0.44 -12.36
CA SER A 170 -1.87 -1.29 -12.96
C SER A 170 -2.32 -2.76 -13.06
N GLY A 171 -3.21 -3.21 -12.18
CA GLY A 171 -3.70 -4.59 -12.11
C GLY A 171 -2.62 -5.63 -11.82
N GLY A 172 -2.80 -6.85 -12.32
CA GLY A 172 -1.87 -7.96 -12.09
C GLY A 172 -2.09 -8.62 -10.73
N HIS A 173 -1.48 -8.07 -9.67
CA HIS A 173 -1.55 -8.64 -8.32
C HIS A 173 -3.01 -8.72 -7.82
N PHE A 174 -3.75 -7.61 -7.90
CA PHE A 174 -5.20 -7.57 -7.86
C PHE A 174 -5.74 -6.88 -9.11
N VAL A 175 -7.00 -7.15 -9.48
CA VAL A 175 -7.62 -6.52 -10.65
C VAL A 175 -7.57 -5.00 -10.55
N GLY A 176 -7.81 -4.45 -9.35
CA GLY A 176 -7.74 -3.03 -9.03
C GLY A 176 -6.41 -2.59 -8.41
N SER A 177 -5.34 -3.38 -8.52
CA SER A 177 -4.02 -2.93 -8.07
C SER A 177 -3.69 -1.58 -8.68
N THR A 178 -3.23 -0.68 -7.81
CA THR A 178 -3.01 0.73 -8.10
C THR A 178 -1.58 1.09 -7.76
N VAL A 179 -0.96 1.89 -8.62
CA VAL A 179 0.29 2.60 -8.34
C VAL A 179 0.00 4.08 -8.24
N LEU A 180 0.76 4.79 -7.42
CA LEU A 180 0.71 6.25 -7.31
C LEU A 180 1.94 6.85 -7.99
N HIS A 181 1.70 7.83 -8.85
CA HIS A 181 2.73 8.71 -9.40
C HIS A 181 2.69 10.06 -8.69
N TRP A 182 3.85 10.52 -8.24
CA TRP A 182 4.06 11.85 -7.70
C TRP A 182 5.18 12.53 -8.48
N ALA A 183 5.02 13.82 -8.81
CA ALA A 183 6.05 14.55 -9.56
C ALA A 183 7.40 14.66 -8.83
N GLY A 184 7.44 14.50 -7.51
CA GLY A 184 8.63 14.76 -6.69
C GLY A 184 8.87 16.27 -6.51
N GLU A 185 9.55 16.67 -5.43
CA GLU A 185 9.97 18.08 -5.29
C GLU A 185 11.03 18.49 -6.32
N ASP A 186 11.84 17.53 -6.77
CA ASP A 186 12.86 17.73 -7.81
C ASP A 186 12.32 17.63 -9.24
N GLY A 187 11.02 17.34 -9.41
CA GLY A 187 10.36 17.17 -10.70
C GLY A 187 10.78 15.92 -11.49
N LYS A 188 11.60 15.01 -10.91
CA LYS A 188 12.05 13.79 -11.60
C LYS A 188 11.07 12.63 -11.50
N GLY A 189 10.07 12.76 -10.63
CA GLY A 189 9.00 11.80 -10.46
C GLY A 189 9.34 10.59 -9.60
N VAL A 190 8.33 10.14 -8.86
CA VAL A 190 8.37 9.02 -7.93
C VAL A 190 7.17 8.12 -8.19
N LEU A 191 7.40 6.81 -8.24
CA LEU A 191 6.33 5.82 -8.20
C LEU A 191 6.26 5.14 -6.84
N MET A 192 5.05 5.01 -6.30
CA MET A 192 4.77 4.20 -5.12
C MET A 192 3.90 3.02 -5.54
N THR A 193 4.38 1.81 -5.25
CA THR A 193 3.93 0.63 -6.00
C THR A 193 3.38 -0.50 -5.14
N GLY A 194 3.39 -0.34 -3.81
CA GLY A 194 3.12 -1.46 -2.90
C GLY A 194 4.07 -2.61 -3.22
N ASP A 195 3.52 -3.76 -3.59
CA ASP A 195 4.25 -4.90 -4.16
C ASP A 195 3.88 -5.20 -5.62
N THR A 196 3.02 -4.40 -6.27
CA THR A 196 2.63 -4.62 -7.68
C THR A 196 3.83 -4.55 -8.62
N ILE A 197 4.71 -3.57 -8.36
CA ILE A 197 6.06 -3.49 -8.92
C ILE A 197 6.99 -3.54 -7.71
N MET A 198 7.37 -4.74 -7.29
CA MET A 198 8.14 -4.95 -6.07
C MET A 198 9.61 -4.71 -6.35
N VAL A 199 10.20 -3.69 -5.73
CA VAL A 199 11.66 -3.60 -5.60
C VAL A 199 12.12 -4.80 -4.79
N VAL A 200 13.01 -5.63 -5.31
CA VAL A 200 13.49 -6.84 -4.61
C VAL A 200 14.73 -6.54 -3.75
N PRO A 201 15.24 -7.47 -2.92
CA PRO A 201 16.39 -7.20 -2.05
C PRO A 201 17.64 -6.67 -2.78
N ASP A 202 17.90 -7.15 -4.00
CA ASP A 202 18.79 -6.44 -4.92
C ASP A 202 18.02 -5.30 -5.56
N THR A 203 18.09 -4.11 -4.94
CA THR A 203 17.31 -2.92 -5.31
C THR A 203 17.63 -2.34 -6.68
N ARG A 204 18.55 -2.96 -7.42
CA ARG A 204 18.74 -2.73 -8.87
C ARG A 204 17.60 -3.28 -9.71
N TRP A 205 16.78 -4.17 -9.16
CA TRP A 205 15.75 -4.89 -9.89
C TRP A 205 14.38 -4.76 -9.25
N VAL A 206 13.36 -5.00 -10.06
CA VAL A 206 11.99 -5.26 -9.61
C VAL A 206 11.54 -6.66 -10.01
N SER A 207 10.46 -7.14 -9.40
CA SER A 207 9.73 -8.35 -9.80
C SER A 207 8.22 -8.09 -9.83
N PHE A 208 7.49 -9.06 -10.35
CA PHE A 208 6.05 -9.03 -10.55
C PHE A 208 5.48 -10.40 -10.14
N MET A 209 4.48 -10.44 -9.25
CA MET A 209 3.89 -11.72 -8.83
C MET A 209 2.39 -11.60 -8.66
N TYR A 210 1.70 -12.69 -8.99
CA TYR A 210 0.29 -12.83 -8.68
C TYR A 210 0.14 -13.03 -7.18
N SER A 211 1.00 -13.87 -6.59
CA SER A 211 1.17 -14.03 -5.14
C SER A 211 2.66 -14.04 -4.77
N TYR A 212 3.13 -13.05 -4.01
CA TYR A 212 4.46 -13.12 -3.40
C TYR A 212 4.56 -14.20 -2.32
N PRO A 213 3.60 -14.29 -1.37
CA PRO A 213 3.70 -15.30 -0.31
C PRO A 213 3.72 -16.75 -0.80
N ASN A 214 2.96 -17.04 -1.87
CA ASN A 214 2.85 -18.39 -2.44
C ASN A 214 3.70 -18.58 -3.70
N LEU A 215 4.52 -17.59 -4.05
CA LEU A 215 5.43 -17.62 -5.19
C LEU A 215 4.74 -17.91 -6.55
N ILE A 216 3.52 -17.41 -6.75
CA ILE A 216 2.77 -17.58 -7.99
C ILE A 216 3.14 -16.45 -8.97
N PRO A 217 3.75 -16.76 -10.14
CA PRO A 217 4.17 -15.75 -11.10
C PRO A 217 2.97 -15.10 -11.81
N LEU A 218 3.18 -13.87 -12.31
CA LEU A 218 2.27 -13.27 -13.28
C LEU A 218 2.63 -13.76 -14.69
N PRO A 219 1.65 -14.02 -15.57
CA PRO A 219 1.96 -14.33 -16.97
C PRO A 219 2.54 -13.10 -17.67
N ALA A 220 3.36 -13.33 -18.70
CA ALA A 220 4.05 -12.26 -19.43
C ALA A 220 3.13 -11.13 -19.92
N ARG A 221 1.89 -11.46 -20.32
CA ARG A 221 0.88 -10.47 -20.72
C ARG A 221 0.58 -9.44 -19.63
N GLU A 222 0.48 -9.87 -18.38
CA GLU A 222 0.16 -8.99 -17.25
C GLU A 222 1.36 -8.15 -16.86
N VAL A 223 2.58 -8.72 -16.92
CA VAL A 223 3.81 -7.97 -16.70
C VAL A 223 3.95 -6.84 -17.73
N ASN A 224 3.76 -7.15 -19.01
CA ASN A 224 3.79 -6.14 -20.08
C ASN A 224 2.71 -5.08 -19.90
N ARG A 225 1.51 -5.47 -19.44
CA ARG A 225 0.43 -4.54 -19.11
C ARG A 225 0.83 -3.58 -18.00
N ILE A 226 1.37 -4.09 -16.89
CA ILE A 226 1.83 -3.28 -15.74
C ILE A 226 2.87 -2.26 -16.22
N VAL A 227 3.90 -2.70 -16.95
CA VAL A 227 4.94 -1.81 -17.50
C VAL A 227 4.32 -0.73 -18.39
N GLY A 228 3.40 -1.10 -19.29
CA GLY A 228 2.69 -0.15 -20.13
C GLY A 228 1.84 0.86 -19.36
N THR A 229 1.34 0.52 -18.17
CA THR A 229 0.57 1.48 -17.34
C THR A 229 1.43 2.58 -16.73
N VAL A 230 2.71 2.30 -16.47
CA VAL A 230 3.64 3.27 -15.87
C VAL A 230 4.52 3.97 -16.89
N GLU A 231 4.61 3.45 -18.11
CA GLU A 231 5.41 4.03 -19.21
C GLU A 231 5.13 5.52 -19.45
N PRO A 232 3.88 6.03 -19.43
CA PRO A 232 3.62 7.44 -19.71
C PRO A 232 4.17 8.41 -18.65
N PHE A 233 4.49 7.92 -17.45
CA PHE A 233 4.98 8.77 -16.38
C PHE A 233 6.50 9.00 -16.49
N ALA A 234 6.93 10.20 -16.10
CA ALA A 234 8.33 10.47 -15.76
C ALA A 234 8.55 10.05 -14.31
N TYR A 235 9.50 9.13 -14.06
CA TYR A 235 9.88 8.72 -12.72
C TYR A 235 11.31 8.22 -12.70
N ASP A 236 12.06 8.63 -11.68
CA ASP A 236 13.44 8.22 -11.45
C ASP A 236 13.55 7.26 -10.26
N ARG A 237 12.54 7.26 -9.38
CA ARG A 237 12.52 6.51 -8.11
C ARG A 237 11.28 5.64 -7.97
N ILE A 238 11.44 4.49 -7.30
CA ILE A 238 10.33 3.65 -6.86
C ILE A 238 10.44 3.38 -5.36
N TYR A 239 9.34 3.60 -4.64
CA TYR A 239 9.16 3.17 -3.26
C TYR A 239 8.12 2.05 -3.20
N ALA A 240 8.59 0.84 -2.91
CA ALA A 240 7.72 -0.26 -2.52
C ALA A 240 7.36 -0.15 -1.03
N ALA A 241 6.52 -1.06 -0.54
CA ALA A 241 5.92 -0.95 0.79
C ALA A 241 6.89 -1.09 1.99
N TRP A 242 8.10 -1.61 1.81
CA TRP A 242 9.06 -1.88 2.92
C TRP A 242 10.28 -0.95 2.90
N TRP A 243 10.79 -0.63 4.10
CA TRP A 243 11.85 0.36 4.32
C TRP A 243 13.08 0.19 3.42
N ASP A 244 13.47 -1.06 3.16
CA ASP A 244 14.66 -1.45 2.39
C ASP A 244 14.34 -1.85 0.94
N ARG A 245 13.13 -1.54 0.46
CA ARG A 245 12.66 -1.84 -0.91
C ARG A 245 12.46 -0.55 -1.68
N VAL A 246 13.57 0.17 -1.88
CA VAL A 246 13.62 1.46 -2.56
C VAL A 246 14.60 1.40 -3.72
N MET A 247 14.13 1.76 -4.91
CA MET A 247 14.95 1.95 -6.10
C MET A 247 15.18 3.46 -6.27
N ALA A 248 16.38 3.91 -5.91
CA ALA A 248 16.67 5.33 -5.70
C ALA A 248 17.02 6.13 -6.97
N GLN A 249 17.20 5.49 -8.12
CA GLN A 249 17.54 6.13 -9.39
C GLN A 249 17.34 5.19 -10.58
N ASP A 250 17.25 5.78 -11.78
CA ASP A 250 17.11 5.10 -13.07
C ASP A 250 15.90 4.15 -13.13
N ALA A 251 14.87 4.41 -12.32
CA ALA A 251 13.83 3.42 -12.06
C ALA A 251 13.08 3.00 -13.32
N LYS A 252 12.79 3.93 -14.23
CA LYS A 252 12.10 3.64 -15.49
C LYS A 252 12.85 2.64 -16.37
N ALA A 253 14.16 2.83 -16.53
CA ALA A 253 14.99 1.92 -17.30
C ALA A 253 15.12 0.55 -16.60
N ARG A 254 15.25 0.54 -15.27
CA ARG A 254 15.37 -0.69 -14.48
C ARG A 254 14.08 -1.51 -14.45
N VAL A 255 12.91 -0.88 -14.45
CA VAL A 255 11.61 -1.56 -14.60
C VAL A 255 11.53 -2.28 -15.93
N ALA A 256 11.87 -1.61 -17.04
CA ALA A 256 11.86 -2.21 -18.36
C ALA A 256 12.82 -3.42 -18.45
N ALA A 257 14.06 -3.26 -17.99
CA ALA A 257 15.06 -4.34 -17.98
C ALA A 257 14.64 -5.51 -17.06
N SER A 258 14.01 -5.22 -15.91
CA SER A 258 13.50 -6.23 -15.00
C SER A 258 12.35 -7.02 -15.61
N ALA A 259 11.45 -6.36 -16.32
CA ALA A 259 10.32 -7.00 -17.00
C ALA A 259 10.80 -7.93 -18.12
N GLU A 260 11.73 -7.50 -18.95
CA GLU A 260 12.35 -8.35 -19.98
C GLU A 260 13.00 -9.59 -19.35
N ARG A 261 13.81 -9.39 -18.29
CA ARG A 261 14.44 -10.47 -17.54
C ARG A 261 13.42 -11.45 -16.95
N TYR A 262 12.36 -10.93 -16.36
CA TYR A 262 11.30 -11.72 -15.75
C TYR A 262 10.56 -12.56 -16.79
N VAL A 263 10.08 -11.92 -17.87
CA VAL A 263 9.34 -12.59 -18.95
C VAL A 263 10.18 -13.71 -19.56
N LYS A 264 11.47 -13.46 -19.81
CA LYS A 264 12.40 -14.49 -20.31
C LYS A 264 12.52 -15.69 -19.37
N ALA A 265 12.43 -15.51 -18.06
CA ALA A 265 12.59 -16.57 -17.08
C ALA A 265 11.36 -17.48 -16.93
N ILE A 266 10.17 -16.97 -17.27
CA ILE A 266 8.90 -17.70 -17.13
C ILE A 266 8.30 -18.17 -18.46
N SER A 267 9.01 -17.92 -19.57
CA SER A 267 8.60 -18.32 -20.92
C SER A 267 9.21 -19.67 -21.31
#